data_AF-A0A3A4T2K9-F1
#
_entry.id   AF-A0A3A4T2K9-F1
#
_cell.length_a   1.000
_cell.length_b   1.000
_cell.length_c   1.000
_cell.angle_alpha   90.00
_cell.angle_beta   90.00
_cell.angle_gamma   90.00
#
_symmetry.space_group_name_H-M   'P 1'
#
loop_
_entity.id
_entity.type
_entity.pdbx_description
1 polymer ?
#
loop_
_entity_poly.entity_id
_entity_poly.type
_entity_poly.pdbx_seq_one_letter_code
_entity_poly.pdbx_strand_id
1 'polypeptide(L)' 'MISNIKGGIRGVYRGVSEKHLNMYLSEFCYRHNRRFWENQLFDRLLTACTLTTTITYAELSQ' A
#
# COMPACT_ATOMS: atom_id res chain seq x y z
N MET A 1 -10.74 9.29 8.40
CA MET A 1 -9.94 8.24 7.73
C MET A 1 -10.61 7.68 6.47
N ILE A 2 -11.87 7.24 6.55
CA ILE A 2 -12.63 6.67 5.41
C ILE A 2 -12.78 7.65 4.23
N SER A 3 -13.04 8.94 4.49
CA SER A 3 -13.14 9.96 3.42
C SER A 3 -11.82 10.11 2.64
N ASN A 4 -10.68 10.02 3.32
CA ASN A 4 -9.36 10.17 2.71
C ASN A 4 -9.01 8.96 1.83
N ILE A 5 -9.40 7.75 2.25
CA ILE A 5 -9.29 6.54 1.42
C ILE A 5 -10.11 6.67 0.13
N LYS A 6 -11.33 7.21 0.22
CA LYS A 6 -12.17 7.43 -0.97
C LYS A 6 -11.50 8.38 -1.97
N GLY A 7 -10.83 9.43 -1.49
CA GLY A 7 -10.01 10.31 -2.33
C GLY A 7 -8.80 9.60 -2.95
N GLY A 8 -8.10 8.77 -2.16
CA GLY A 8 -6.97 7.97 -2.62
C GLY A 8 -7.36 6.96 -3.71
N ILE A 9 -8.46 6.23 -3.52
CA ILE A 9 -9.00 5.27 -4.50
C ILE A 9 -9.44 5.95 -5.79
N ARG A 10 -10.01 7.17 -5.70
CA ARG A 10 -10.46 7.91 -6.88
C ARG A 10 -9.34 8.64 -7.64
N GLY A 11 -8.22 8.95 -6.97
CA GLY A 11 -7.15 9.76 -7.55
C GLY A 11 -5.81 9.05 -7.69
N VAL A 12 -5.27 8.54 -6.58
CA VAL A 12 -3.90 8.00 -6.50
C VAL A 12 -3.82 6.58 -7.04
N TYR A 13 -4.79 5.73 -6.68
CA TYR A 13 -4.82 4.35 -7.12
C TYR A 13 -5.49 4.23 -8.49
N ARG A 14 -4.88 3.48 -9.40
CA ARG A 14 -5.42 3.19 -10.75
C ARG A 14 -5.74 1.72 -10.86
N GLY A 15 -6.93 1.38 -11.38
CA GLY A 15 -7.34 -0.02 -11.58
C GLY A 15 -7.49 -0.80 -10.27
N VAL A 16 -8.14 -0.20 -9.27
CA VAL A 16 -8.43 -0.88 -8.00
C VAL A 16 -9.38 -2.04 -8.24
N SER A 17 -8.86 -3.26 -8.16
CA SER A 17 -9.65 -4.49 -8.18
C SER A 17 -10.07 -4.86 -6.76
N GLU A 18 -11.29 -5.38 -6.62
CA GLU A 18 -11.83 -5.86 -5.34
C GLU A 18 -10.92 -6.93 -4.70
N LYS A 19 -10.31 -7.78 -5.53
CA LYS A 19 -9.33 -8.80 -5.11
C LYS A 19 -8.19 -8.21 -4.28
N HIS A 20 -7.69 -7.04 -4.67
CA HIS A 20 -6.52 -6.40 -4.04
C HIS A 20 -6.90 -5.27 -3.08
N LEU A 21 -8.19 -5.07 -2.82
CA LEU A 21 -8.68 -3.94 -2.04
C LEU A 21 -8.07 -3.91 -0.63
N ASN A 22 -7.91 -5.07 0.01
CA ASN A 22 -7.29 -5.17 1.33
C ASN A 22 -5.81 -4.74 1.33
N MET A 23 -5.07 -5.01 0.25
CA MET A 23 -3.68 -4.55 0.12
C MET A 23 -3.62 -3.03 -0.04
N TYR A 24 -4.48 -2.44 -0.89
CA TYR A 24 -4.56 -1.00 -1.05
C TYR A 24 -4.95 -0.27 0.24
N LEU A 25 -5.86 -0.86 1.04
CA LEU A 25 -6.23 -0.33 2.36
C LEU A 25 -5.05 -0.42 3.33
N SER A 26 -4.32 -1.54 3.33
CA SER A 26 -3.14 -1.72 4.17
C SER A 26 -2.03 -0.74 3.81
N GLU A 27 -1.75 -0.53 2.53
CA GLU A 27 -0.80 0.48 2.04
C GLU A 27 -1.23 1.89 2.47
N PHE A 28 -2.51 2.23 2.28
CA PHE A 28 -3.03 3.53 2.69
C PHE A 28 -2.81 3.76 4.18
N CYS A 29 -3.20 2.81 5.03
CA CYS A 29 -3.04 2.89 6.48
C CYS A 29 -1.56 3.02 6.86
N TYR A 30 -0.68 2.25 6.20
CA TYR A 30 0.75 2.30 6.43
C TYR A 30 1.32 3.70 6.17
N ARG A 31 1.00 4.29 5.01
CA ARG A 31 1.46 5.62 4.59
C ARG A 31 0.83 6.72 5.44
N HIS A 32 -0.48 6.65 5.68
CA HIS A 32 -1.22 7.68 6.42
C HIS A 32 -0.75 7.78 7.87
N ASN A 33 -0.53 6.65 8.54
CA ASN A 33 -0.06 6.64 9.94
C ASN A 33 1.39 7.13 10.08
N ARG A 34 2.18 7.09 9.01
CA ARG A 34 3.61 7.47 8.99
C ARG A 34 3.89 8.73 8.19
N ARG A 35 2.86 9.51 7.84
CA ARG A 35 2.98 10.70 6.98
C ARG A 35 3.89 11.80 7.53
N PHE A 36 4.22 11.76 8.82
CA PHE A 36 5.13 12.71 9.47
C PHE A 36 6.55 12.17 9.65
N TRP A 37 6.81 10.93 9.20
CA TRP A 37 8.10 10.24 9.34
C TRP A 37 8.79 10.07 7.98
N GLU A 38 8.73 11.10 7.13
CA GLU A 38 9.24 11.04 5.76
C GLU A 38 10.72 10.61 5.70
N ASN A 39 11.54 11.10 6.61
CA ASN A 39 12.97 10.75 6.68
C ASN A 39 13.24 9.26 6.92
N GLN A 40 12.30 8.53 7.54
CA GLN A 40 12.45 7.09 7.84
C GLN A 40 11.73 6.20 6.82
N LEU A 41 11.00 6.80 5.87
CA LEU A 41 10.09 6.06 5.01
C LEU A 41 10.84 5.14 4.06
N PHE A 42 11.98 5.62 3.54
CA PHE A 42 12.87 4.86 2.66
C PHE A 42 13.46 3.63 3.35
N ASP A 43 14.11 3.83 4.50
CA ASP A 43 14.78 2.73 5.23
C ASP A 43 13.78 1.65 5.67
N ARG A 44 12.58 2.07 6.10
CA ARG A 44 11.50 1.15 6.48
C ARG A 44 10.96 0.37 5.29
N LEU A 45 10.83 1.01 4.13
CA LEU A 45 10.41 0.33 2.90
C LEU A 45 11.45 -0.69 2.48
N LEU A 46 12.74 -0.31 2.47
CA LEU A 46 13.83 -1.22 2.16
C LEU A 46 13.84 -2.44 3.09
N THR A 47 13.71 -2.20 4.39
CA THR A 47 13.62 -3.26 5.40
C THR A 47 12.42 -4.18 5.13
N ALA A 48 11.24 -3.62 4.85
CA ALA A 48 10.06 -4.41 4.52
C ALA A 48 10.26 -5.28 3.27
N CYS A 49 10.89 -4.73 2.22
CA CYS A 49 11.22 -5.49 1.01
C CYS A 49 12.19 -6.65 1.29
N THR A 50 13.16 -6.47 2.20
CA THR A 50 14.10 -7.55 2.56
C THR A 50 13.48 -8.65 3.42
N LEU A 51 12.44 -8.32 4.20
CA LEU A 51 11.79 -9.26 5.12
C LEU A 51 10.60 -10.00 4.50
N THR A 52 10.00 -9.43 3.44
CA THR A 52 8.79 -9.99 2.84
C THR A 52 9.14 -10.99 1.76
N THR A 53 8.39 -12.09 1.67
CA THR A 53 8.51 -13.06 0.57
C THR A 53 8.02 -12.45 -0.74
N THR A 54 8.75 -12.67 -1.83
CA THR A 54 8.37 -12.19 -3.16
C THR A 54 7.11 -12.90 -3.65
N ILE A 55 6.15 -12.13 -4.14
CA ILE A 55 4.90 -12.66 -4.73
C ILE A 55 5.12 -12.86 -6.23
N THR A 56 4.66 -14.00 -6.77
CA THR A 56 4.74 -14.29 -8.20
C THR A 56 3.59 -13.62 -8.97
N TYR A 57 3.79 -13.39 -10.28
CA TYR A 57 2.72 -12.83 -11.12
C TYR A 57 1.46 -13.70 -11.15
N ALA A 58 1.62 -15.02 -11.06
CA ALA A 58 0.49 -15.95 -11.02
C ALA A 58 -0.40 -15.69 -9.79
N GLU A 59 0.20 -15.54 -8.60
CA GLU A 59 -0.52 -15.25 -7.35
C GLU A 59 -1.18 -13.86 -7.38
N LEU A 60 -0.51 -12.87 -7.98
CA LEU A 60 -1.08 -11.53 -8.19
C LEU A 60 -2.26 -11.54 -9.16
N SER A 61 -2.31 -12.46 -10.12
CA SER A 61 -3.39 -12.53 -11.10
C SER A 61 -4.56 -13.46 -10.71
N GLN A 62 -4.38 -14.41 -9.78
CA GLN A 62 -5.39 -15.41 -9.35
C GLN A 62 -6.65 -14.89 -8.65
#